data_AF-A0A950P6H3-F1
#
_entry.id   AF-A0A950P6H3-F1
#
_cell.length_a   1.000
_cell.length_b   1.000
_cell.length_c   1.000
_cell.angle_alpha   90.00
_cell.angle_beta   90.00
_cell.angle_gamma   90.00
#
_symmetry.space_group_name_H-M   'P 1'
#
loop_
_entity.id
_entity.type
_entity.pdbx_description
1 polymer ?
#
loop_
_entity_poly.entity_id
_entity_poly.type
_entity_poly.pdbx_seq_one_letter_code
_entity_poly.pdbx_strand_id
1 'polypeptide(L)'
;MGDSTPFPTPAAIARAELFTRERFVHEGESLEDALSPGSARRRALDAALAEIDAGADRPSIEWRRRFSLLLGLERLLSEEEPHLADDTILSSHQVDALSGTLTALLAEAQRNGNGSGNGSIGNALAPEPAQLASSAIPGEEDSDLEDGDGDDEEPQDWQDEGELDDDLQLDEQPEDPNADRRFWFEHATGAGKTVAALGFVEASRTGGILILTHRRNLVDQFHGELRDRGYRDRISAPLLDGRDAANGPVT
;
A
#
# COMPACT_ATOMS: atom_id res chain seq x y z
N MET A 1 -4.21 37.56 -3.69
CA MET A 1 -4.63 37.75 -2.29
C MET A 1 -4.76 36.35 -1.74
N GLY A 2 -3.79 35.89 -0.95
CA GLY A 2 -3.74 34.48 -0.53
C GLY A 2 -4.82 34.21 0.50
N ASP A 3 -5.81 33.40 0.14
CA ASP A 3 -6.76 32.86 1.11
C ASP A 3 -5.97 31.98 2.08
N SER A 4 -5.62 32.53 3.23
CA SER A 4 -5.11 31.77 4.35
C SER A 4 -6.28 30.98 4.92
N THR A 5 -6.44 29.73 4.48
CA THR A 5 -7.32 28.78 5.16
C THR A 5 -6.95 28.78 6.64
N PRO A 6 -7.89 29.10 7.55
CA PRO A 6 -7.59 29.23 8.97
C PRO A 6 -6.95 27.94 9.49
N PHE A 7 -6.06 28.06 10.48
CA PHE A 7 -5.44 26.89 11.09
C PHE A 7 -6.53 26.01 11.74
N PRO A 8 -6.51 24.68 11.52
CA PRO A 8 -7.56 23.79 11.97
C PRO A 8 -7.61 23.77 13.50
N THR A 9 -8.83 23.83 14.04
CA THR A 9 -9.03 23.72 15.49
C THR A 9 -8.88 22.27 15.94
N PRO A 10 -8.48 22.01 17.21
CA PRO A 10 -8.43 20.65 17.73
C PRO A 10 -9.75 19.87 17.58
N ALA A 11 -10.89 20.56 17.69
CA ALA A 11 -12.20 19.95 17.48
C ALA A 11 -12.45 19.53 16.02
N ALA A 12 -11.95 20.30 15.04
CA ALA A 12 -12.02 19.93 13.64
C ALA A 12 -11.14 18.70 13.35
N ILE A 13 -9.92 18.67 13.90
CA ILE A 13 -9.02 17.51 13.78
C ILE A 13 -9.71 16.26 14.34
N ALA A 14 -10.21 16.30 15.57
CA ALA A 14 -10.89 15.16 16.18
C ALA A 14 -12.11 14.65 15.39
N ARG A 15 -12.89 15.57 14.78
CA ARG A 15 -13.99 15.19 13.87
C ARG A 15 -13.48 14.44 12.64
N ALA A 16 -12.40 14.94 12.03
CA ALA A 16 -11.80 14.30 10.88
C ALA A 16 -11.19 12.93 11.23
N GLU A 17 -10.50 12.80 12.37
CA GLU A 17 -9.94 11.52 12.81
C GLU A 17 -11.02 10.46 13.05
N LEU A 18 -12.16 10.85 13.62
CA LEU A 18 -13.30 9.93 13.79
C LEU A 18 -13.87 9.48 12.43
N PHE A 19 -13.97 10.40 11.47
CA PHE A 19 -14.48 10.15 10.13
C PHE A 19 -13.53 9.25 9.33
N THR A 20 -12.23 9.54 9.34
CA THR A 20 -11.21 8.83 8.53
C THR A 20 -10.67 7.58 9.19
N ARG A 21 -10.80 7.45 10.52
CA ARG A 21 -10.17 6.42 11.37
C ARG A 21 -8.64 6.46 11.41
N GLU A 22 -8.06 7.57 10.98
CA GLU A 22 -6.62 7.83 11.00
C GLU A 22 -6.29 9.02 11.88
N ARG A 23 -5.07 9.04 12.42
CA ARG A 23 -4.55 10.19 13.18
C ARG A 23 -3.83 11.16 12.25
N PHE A 24 -3.92 12.44 12.55
CA PHE A 24 -3.22 13.48 11.78
C PHE A 24 -1.98 14.03 12.50
N VAL A 25 -1.91 13.84 13.82
CA VAL A 25 -0.79 14.28 14.67
C VAL A 25 -0.37 13.11 15.55
N HIS A 26 0.91 12.76 15.49
CA HIS A 26 1.49 11.63 16.23
C HIS A 26 2.13 12.10 17.54
N GLU A 27 2.49 11.14 18.40
CA GLU A 27 3.13 11.46 19.67
C GLU A 27 4.49 12.15 19.43
N GLY A 28 4.75 13.22 20.18
CA GLY A 28 5.98 14.00 20.04
C GLY A 28 5.95 15.07 18.93
N GLU A 29 4.92 15.12 18.09
CA GLU A 29 4.77 16.15 17.05
C GLU A 29 4.00 17.38 17.55
N SER A 30 4.37 18.56 17.05
CA SER A 30 3.57 19.77 17.21
C SER A 30 2.47 19.83 16.12
N LEU A 31 1.33 20.46 16.43
CA LEU A 31 0.27 20.67 15.43
C LEU A 31 0.77 21.47 14.23
N GLU A 32 1.64 22.45 14.46
CA GLU A 32 2.13 23.38 13.43
C GLU A 32 3.04 22.66 12.42
N ASP A 33 3.87 21.73 12.89
CA ASP A 33 4.76 20.95 12.03
C ASP A 33 3.96 19.89 11.25
N ALA A 34 3.14 19.10 11.94
CA ALA A 34 2.34 18.02 11.36
C ALA A 34 1.34 18.52 10.30
N LEU A 35 0.67 19.64 10.59
CA LEU A 35 -0.37 20.22 9.74
C LEU A 35 0.10 21.50 9.02
N SER A 36 1.39 21.57 8.73
CA SER A 36 2.00 22.64 7.95
C SER A 36 1.27 22.84 6.61
N PRO A 37 1.07 24.10 6.16
CA PRO A 37 0.37 24.37 4.90
C PRO A 37 1.00 23.64 3.72
N GLY A 38 0.18 22.91 2.96
CA GLY A 38 0.64 22.13 1.81
C GLY A 38 1.28 20.78 2.16
N SER A 39 1.29 20.36 3.42
CA SER A 39 1.65 18.98 3.78
C SER A 39 0.60 17.98 3.28
N ALA A 40 1.00 16.71 3.13
CA ALA A 40 0.06 15.65 2.74
C ALA A 40 -1.05 15.47 3.79
N ARG A 41 -0.69 15.46 5.07
CA ARG A 41 -1.64 15.40 6.20
C ARG A 41 -2.60 16.57 6.21
N ARG A 42 -2.11 17.79 5.97
CA ARG A 42 -2.98 18.98 5.91
C ARG A 42 -4.00 18.88 4.78
N ARG A 43 -3.57 18.47 3.58
CA ARG A 43 -4.50 18.25 2.45
C ARG A 43 -5.53 17.16 2.74
N ALA A 44 -5.10 16.06 3.36
CA ALA A 44 -5.99 14.97 3.73
C ALA A 44 -7.04 15.41 4.75
N LEU A 45 -6.63 16.21 5.75
CA LEU A 45 -7.51 16.82 6.75
C LEU A 45 -8.52 17.77 6.10
N ASP A 46 -8.05 18.71 5.28
CA ASP A 46 -8.91 19.70 4.63
C ASP A 46 -9.94 19.00 3.71
N ALA A 47 -9.52 17.96 2.97
CA ALA A 47 -10.42 17.15 2.15
C ALA A 47 -11.44 16.36 2.98
N ALA A 48 -11.02 15.77 4.11
CA ALA A 48 -11.93 15.06 5.01
C ALA A 48 -12.98 16.00 5.61
N LEU A 49 -12.56 17.19 6.05
CA LEU A 49 -13.48 18.21 6.58
C LEU A 49 -14.48 18.68 5.52
N ALA A 50 -14.05 18.85 4.27
CA ALA A 50 -14.95 19.19 3.17
C ALA A 50 -16.03 18.12 2.93
N GLU A 51 -15.68 16.84 3.00
CA GLU A 51 -16.66 15.75 2.89
C GLU A 51 -17.63 15.69 4.08
N ILE A 52 -17.13 15.90 5.29
CA ILE A 52 -17.98 15.95 6.49
C ILE A 52 -18.96 17.12 6.40
N ASP A 53 -18.50 18.29 5.98
CA ASP A 53 -19.36 19.47 5.83
C ASP A 53 -20.37 19.32 4.67
N ALA A 54 -20.06 18.46 3.69
CA ALA A 54 -21.00 17.99 2.67
C ALA A 54 -22.00 16.91 3.17
N GLY A 55 -21.89 16.49 4.43
CA GLY A 55 -22.79 15.52 5.06
C GLY A 55 -22.45 14.05 4.78
N ALA A 56 -21.21 13.74 4.41
CA ALA A 56 -20.77 12.36 4.27
C ALA A 56 -20.65 11.66 5.63
N ASP A 57 -21.15 10.43 5.73
CA ASP A 57 -21.03 9.62 6.95
C ASP A 57 -19.72 8.81 7.01
N ARG A 58 -19.04 8.67 5.87
CA ARG A 58 -17.77 7.95 5.73
C ARG A 58 -16.92 8.57 4.61
N PRO A 59 -15.59 8.37 4.63
CA PRO A 59 -14.72 8.87 3.57
C PRO A 59 -15.09 8.29 2.21
N SER A 60 -15.13 9.15 1.20
CA SER A 60 -15.37 8.74 -0.18
C SER A 60 -14.31 7.75 -0.68
N ILE A 61 -14.61 7.06 -1.78
CA ILE A 61 -13.62 6.19 -2.43
C ILE A 61 -12.43 7.01 -2.93
N GLU A 62 -12.67 8.24 -3.41
CA GLU A 62 -11.62 9.14 -3.88
C GLU A 62 -10.68 9.53 -2.74
N TRP A 63 -11.22 9.95 -1.59
CA TRP A 63 -10.43 10.26 -0.42
C TRP A 63 -9.61 9.06 0.05
N ARG A 64 -10.24 7.88 0.15
CA ARG A 64 -9.55 6.65 0.58
C ARG A 64 -8.41 6.26 -0.34
N ARG A 65 -8.62 6.31 -1.66
CA ARG A 65 -7.57 6.04 -2.67
C ARG A 65 -6.41 7.02 -2.62
N ARG A 66 -6.65 8.25 -2.18
CA ARG A 66 -5.64 9.31 -2.16
C ARG A 66 -4.87 9.36 -0.85
N PHE A 67 -5.52 9.10 0.28
CA PHE A 67 -4.96 9.41 1.61
C PHE A 67 -4.94 8.24 2.59
N SER A 68 -5.81 7.22 2.45
CA SER A 68 -5.92 6.18 3.49
C SER A 68 -4.62 5.41 3.69
N LEU A 69 -3.96 4.97 2.61
CA LEU A 69 -2.71 4.22 2.73
C LEU A 69 -1.56 5.10 3.24
N LEU A 70 -1.48 6.34 2.76
CA LEU A 70 -0.47 7.30 3.19
C LEU A 70 -0.54 7.54 4.70
N LEU A 71 -1.72 7.91 5.21
CA LEU A 71 -1.92 8.18 6.65
C LEU A 71 -1.78 6.91 7.49
N GLY A 72 -2.24 5.78 6.96
CA GLY A 72 -2.09 4.47 7.60
C GLY A 72 -0.63 4.05 7.79
N LEU A 73 0.21 4.30 6.77
CA LEU A 73 1.65 4.05 6.84
C LEU A 73 2.34 5.03 7.78
N GLU A 74 1.99 6.33 7.76
CA GLU A 74 2.51 7.30 8.74
C GLU A 74 2.19 6.87 10.18
N ARG A 75 0.95 6.41 10.44
CA ARG A 75 0.56 5.88 11.75
C ARG A 75 1.42 4.69 12.14
N LEU A 76 1.47 3.65 11.31
CA LEU A 76 2.20 2.42 11.63
C LEU A 76 3.69 2.68 11.86
N LEU A 77 4.30 3.54 11.04
CA LEU A 77 5.73 3.84 11.09
C LEU A 77 6.08 4.93 12.12
N SER A 78 5.09 5.59 12.75
CA SER A 78 5.31 6.52 13.85
C SER A 78 5.58 5.84 15.20
N GLU A 79 5.28 4.54 15.29
CA GLU A 79 5.48 3.74 16.49
C GLU A 79 6.97 3.37 16.64
N GLU A 80 7.47 3.29 17.88
CA GLU A 80 8.86 2.89 18.16
C GLU A 80 9.13 1.46 17.69
N GLU A 81 8.16 0.57 17.92
CA GLU A 81 8.15 -0.82 17.45
C GLU A 81 6.87 -1.06 16.63
N PRO A 82 6.90 -0.80 15.31
CA PRO A 82 5.74 -1.05 14.44
C PRO A 82 5.32 -2.51 14.51
N HIS A 83 4.05 -2.77 14.81
CA HIS A 83 3.53 -4.12 15.03
C HIS A 83 2.24 -4.39 14.24
N LEU A 84 1.95 -5.68 14.05
CA LEU A 84 0.68 -6.16 13.51
C LEU A 84 -0.38 -6.28 14.61
N ALA A 85 -1.63 -6.54 14.22
CA ALA A 85 -2.77 -6.68 15.14
C ALA A 85 -2.63 -7.80 16.21
N ASP A 86 -1.69 -8.72 16.06
CA ASP A 86 -1.34 -9.76 17.04
C ASP A 86 -0.07 -9.44 17.86
N ASP A 87 0.34 -8.17 17.88
CA ASP A 87 1.56 -7.66 18.51
C ASP A 87 2.88 -8.19 17.88
N THR A 88 2.82 -8.82 16.70
CA THR A 88 4.04 -9.20 15.96
C THR A 88 4.78 -7.95 15.49
N ILE A 89 5.98 -7.73 16.03
CA ILE A 89 6.87 -6.61 15.64
C ILE A 89 7.42 -6.84 14.22
N LEU A 90 7.37 -5.78 13.41
CA LEU A 90 7.94 -5.76 12.07
C LEU A 90 9.47 -5.68 12.12
N SER A 91 10.14 -6.49 11.30
CA SER A 91 11.59 -6.44 11.17
C SER A 91 12.04 -5.15 10.46
N SER A 92 13.30 -4.75 10.65
CA SER A 92 13.86 -3.55 10.01
C SER A 92 13.72 -3.57 8.48
N HIS A 93 13.86 -4.74 7.85
CA HIS A 93 13.67 -4.91 6.41
C HIS A 93 12.22 -4.68 5.96
N GLN A 94 11.25 -5.10 6.78
CA GLN A 94 9.83 -4.88 6.50
C GLN A 94 9.48 -3.39 6.68
N VAL A 95 9.99 -2.77 7.73
CA VAL A 95 9.86 -1.33 7.99
C VAL A 95 10.44 -0.52 6.83
N ASP A 96 11.60 -0.91 6.29
CA ASP A 96 12.23 -0.24 5.15
C ASP A 96 11.37 -0.31 3.89
N ALA A 97 10.81 -1.48 3.56
CA ALA A 97 9.90 -1.64 2.43
C ALA A 97 8.64 -0.75 2.55
N LEU A 98 8.03 -0.70 3.74
CA LEU A 98 6.88 0.16 4.00
C LEU A 98 7.24 1.65 3.94
N SER A 99 8.42 2.02 4.46
CA SER A 99 8.93 3.40 4.44
C SER A 99 9.24 3.90 3.03
N GLY A 100 9.76 3.03 2.17
CA GLY A 100 9.94 3.32 0.74
C GLY A 100 8.63 3.65 0.05
N THR A 101 7.57 2.89 0.34
CA THR A 101 6.21 3.18 -0.18
C THR A 101 5.70 4.53 0.31
N LEU A 102 5.81 4.80 1.61
CA LEU A 102 5.36 6.06 2.20
C LEU A 102 6.07 7.26 1.57
N THR A 103 7.39 7.16 1.38
CA THR A 103 8.19 8.21 0.73
C THR A 103 7.67 8.54 -0.67
N ALA A 104 7.35 7.51 -1.46
CA ALA A 104 6.82 7.71 -2.80
C ALA A 104 5.41 8.34 -2.78
N LEU A 105 4.52 7.89 -1.89
CA LEU A 105 3.19 8.48 -1.71
C LEU A 105 3.26 9.95 -1.28
N LEU A 106 4.19 10.30 -0.39
CA LEU A 106 4.44 11.68 0.02
C LEU A 106 4.92 12.55 -1.15
N ALA A 107 5.86 12.04 -1.95
CA ALA A 107 6.34 12.72 -3.15
C ALA A 107 5.22 12.92 -4.18
N GLU A 108 4.35 11.94 -4.37
CA GLU A 108 3.19 12.04 -5.25
C GLU A 108 2.18 13.08 -4.73
N ALA A 109 1.88 13.05 -3.43
CA ALA A 109 0.98 14.01 -2.80
C ALA A 109 1.48 15.46 -2.96
N GLN A 110 2.80 15.67 -2.93
CA GLN A 110 3.42 16.96 -3.21
C GLN A 110 3.23 17.39 -4.68
N ARG A 111 3.46 16.49 -5.65
CA ARG A 111 3.21 16.78 -7.08
C ARG A 111 1.77 17.19 -7.35
N ASN A 112 0.81 16.45 -6.80
CA ASN A 112 -0.62 16.70 -6.97
C ASN A 112 -1.13 17.95 -6.21
N GLY A 113 -0.33 18.50 -5.28
CA GLY A 113 -0.69 19.65 -4.45
C GLY A 113 -0.31 21.01 -5.05
N ASN A 114 0.63 21.05 -6.00
CA ASN A 114 1.17 22.31 -6.55
C ASN A 114 0.37 22.89 -7.73
N GLY A 115 -0.90 22.49 -7.88
CA GLY A 115 -1.79 22.98 -8.91
C GLY A 115 -1.57 22.29 -10.26
N SER A 116 -2.68 22.12 -10.99
CA SER A 116 -2.75 21.61 -12.35
C SER A 116 -1.80 22.34 -13.29
N GLY A 117 -0.57 21.84 -13.39
CA GLY A 117 0.39 22.21 -14.41
C GLY A 117 0.45 21.08 -15.41
N ASN A 118 -0.30 21.20 -16.50
CA ASN A 118 -0.09 20.41 -17.69
C ASN A 118 1.31 20.76 -18.25
N GLY A 119 2.33 20.10 -17.72
CA GLY A 119 3.72 20.31 -18.04
C GLY A 119 4.38 18.95 -18.05
N SER A 120 4.42 18.34 -19.24
CA SER A 120 5.36 17.28 -19.58
C SER A 120 6.75 17.72 -19.14
N ILE A 121 7.20 17.24 -18.00
CA ILE A 121 8.62 17.24 -17.65
C ILE A 121 9.13 15.98 -18.32
N GLY A 122 9.67 16.15 -19.52
CA GLY A 122 10.28 15.08 -20.28
C GLY A 122 11.24 14.28 -19.41
N ASN A 123 11.08 12.96 -19.48
CA ASN A 123 12.00 11.90 -19.11
C ASN A 123 13.34 12.39 -18.53
N ALA A 124 13.34 12.76 -17.25
CA ALA A 124 14.56 12.94 -16.49
C ALA A 124 14.71 11.70 -15.62
N LEU A 125 15.45 10.72 -16.17
CA LEU A 125 15.91 9.48 -15.57
C LEU A 125 15.10 9.03 -14.33
N ALA A 126 14.22 8.06 -14.55
CA ALA A 126 13.83 7.17 -13.47
C ALA A 126 15.11 6.78 -12.70
N PRO A 127 15.16 6.91 -11.36
CA PRO A 127 16.25 6.28 -10.63
C PRO A 127 16.17 4.81 -10.96
N GLU A 128 17.22 4.29 -11.60
CA GLU A 128 17.48 2.86 -11.69
C GLU A 128 17.17 2.26 -10.30
N PRO A 129 16.45 1.12 -10.23
CA PRO A 129 16.18 0.50 -8.95
C PRO A 129 17.51 0.36 -8.22
N ALA A 130 17.60 0.98 -7.04
CA ALA A 130 18.80 0.92 -6.22
C ALA A 130 19.08 -0.57 -5.94
N GLN A 131 20.01 -1.15 -6.69
CA GLN A 131 20.57 -2.46 -6.41
C GLN A 131 21.34 -2.32 -5.10
N LEU A 132 20.64 -2.51 -3.98
CA LEU A 132 21.26 -2.60 -2.68
C LEU A 132 22.11 -3.87 -2.66
N ALA A 133 23.40 -3.64 -2.40
CA ALA A 133 24.51 -4.56 -2.57
C ALA A 133 24.21 -6.03 -2.20
N SER A 134 24.44 -6.90 -3.17
CA SER A 134 24.64 -8.34 -2.98
C SER A 134 25.72 -8.58 -1.90
N SER A 135 25.31 -9.10 -0.75
CA SER A 135 26.21 -9.80 0.17
C SER A 135 25.98 -11.29 -0.03
N ALA A 136 26.88 -11.92 -0.79
CA ALA A 136 26.98 -13.38 -0.89
C ALA A 136 27.44 -13.96 0.46
N ILE A 137 26.72 -14.93 1.01
CA ILE A 137 27.30 -15.96 1.90
C ILE A 137 26.61 -17.32 1.62
N PRO A 138 27.39 -18.41 1.43
CA PRO A 138 26.91 -19.77 1.18
C PRO A 138 26.58 -20.51 2.50
N GLY A 139 25.58 -21.38 2.44
CA GLY A 139 25.24 -22.30 3.53
C GLY A 139 24.03 -23.15 3.14
N GLU A 140 24.32 -24.32 2.62
CA GLU A 140 23.36 -25.41 2.38
C GLU A 140 22.71 -25.80 3.71
N GLU A 141 21.39 -25.84 3.77
CA GLU A 141 20.68 -26.72 4.71
C GLU A 141 19.54 -27.42 3.96
N ASP A 142 19.72 -28.74 3.88
CA ASP A 142 18.76 -29.77 3.49
C ASP A 142 17.38 -29.50 4.09
N SER A 143 16.36 -29.52 3.23
CA SER A 143 15.03 -29.90 3.66
C SER A 143 14.60 -31.08 2.81
N ASP A 144 14.78 -32.27 3.39
CA ASP A 144 14.22 -33.54 2.96
C ASP A 144 12.68 -33.43 2.90
N LEU A 145 12.17 -32.96 1.76
CA LEU A 145 10.79 -33.20 1.39
C LEU A 145 10.76 -34.54 0.64
N GLU A 146 10.37 -35.59 1.37
CA GLU A 146 10.08 -36.92 0.83
C GLU A 146 9.16 -36.79 -0.39
N ASP A 147 9.73 -37.14 -1.55
CA ASP A 147 9.02 -37.53 -2.75
C ASP A 147 8.10 -38.72 -2.43
N GLY A 148 6.81 -38.54 -2.71
CA GLY A 148 5.75 -39.48 -2.38
C GLY A 148 4.66 -39.53 -3.43
N ASP A 149 5.08 -39.78 -4.68
CA ASP A 149 4.36 -40.50 -5.75
C ASP A 149 2.99 -39.95 -6.21
N GLY A 150 3.03 -39.20 -7.31
CA GLY A 150 2.57 -39.78 -8.58
C GLY A 150 1.12 -39.54 -8.98
N ASP A 151 0.72 -38.27 -9.07
CA ASP A 151 -0.07 -37.79 -10.22
C ASP A 151 0.32 -36.30 -10.44
N ASP A 152 1.60 -36.13 -10.78
CA ASP A 152 2.11 -34.91 -11.40
C ASP A 152 1.44 -34.81 -12.78
N GLU A 153 0.27 -34.18 -12.83
CA GLU A 153 -0.10 -33.43 -14.03
C GLU A 153 0.96 -32.34 -14.17
N GLU A 154 2.03 -32.66 -14.92
CA GLU A 154 3.02 -31.70 -15.40
C GLU A 154 2.26 -30.44 -15.85
N PRO A 155 2.70 -29.23 -15.47
CA PRO A 155 2.10 -28.02 -16.01
C PRO A 155 2.09 -28.20 -17.52
N GLN A 156 0.91 -28.13 -18.12
CA GLN A 156 0.77 -28.14 -19.56
C GLN A 156 1.54 -26.91 -20.02
N ASP A 157 2.83 -27.10 -20.33
CA ASP A 157 3.65 -26.13 -21.05
C ASP A 157 2.75 -25.70 -22.18
N TRP A 158 2.42 -24.42 -22.19
CA TRP A 158 1.72 -23.78 -23.28
C TRP A 158 2.41 -24.30 -24.53
N GLN A 159 1.77 -25.26 -25.22
CA GLN A 159 2.29 -25.75 -26.47
C GLN A 159 2.47 -24.48 -27.27
N ASP A 160 3.73 -24.23 -27.62
CA ASP A 160 4.20 -23.10 -28.39
C ASP A 160 3.51 -23.22 -29.75
N GLU A 161 2.22 -22.87 -29.80
CA GLU A 161 1.39 -22.87 -30.98
C GLU A 161 1.81 -21.64 -31.78
N GLY A 162 2.93 -21.83 -32.47
CA GLY A 162 3.56 -20.87 -33.35
C GLY A 162 4.72 -20.19 -32.66
N GLU A 163 5.92 -20.43 -33.21
CA GLU A 163 6.99 -19.43 -33.22
C GLU A 163 6.31 -18.04 -33.29
N LEU A 164 6.34 -17.30 -32.19
CA LEU A 164 5.94 -15.90 -32.21
C LEU A 164 6.85 -15.26 -33.24
N ASP A 165 6.26 -14.92 -34.39
CA ASP A 165 6.94 -14.19 -35.45
C ASP A 165 7.65 -13.01 -34.77
N ASP A 166 8.99 -12.96 -34.83
CA ASP A 166 9.81 -11.89 -34.22
C ASP A 166 9.41 -10.49 -34.75
N ASP A 167 8.57 -10.45 -35.79
CA ASP A 167 7.93 -9.29 -36.40
C ASP A 167 6.58 -8.89 -35.74
N LEU A 168 6.12 -9.57 -34.68
CA LEU A 168 4.96 -9.15 -33.87
C LEU A 168 5.31 -7.90 -33.03
N GLN A 169 5.30 -6.75 -33.67
CA GLN A 169 5.33 -5.45 -33.01
C GLN A 169 4.05 -5.31 -32.18
N LEU A 170 4.13 -5.59 -30.88
CA LEU A 170 3.06 -5.31 -29.94
C LEU A 170 2.71 -3.82 -30.02
N ASP A 171 1.41 -3.52 -30.16
CA ASP A 171 0.93 -2.14 -30.16
C ASP A 171 1.43 -1.40 -28.92
N GLU A 172 1.82 -0.13 -29.10
CA GLU A 172 2.25 0.74 -28.01
C GLU A 172 1.15 0.78 -26.93
N GLN A 173 1.44 0.18 -25.77
CA GLN A 173 0.47 0.14 -24.69
C GLN A 173 0.20 1.58 -24.22
N PRO A 174 -1.07 1.94 -23.96
CA PRO A 174 -1.39 3.25 -23.42
C PRO A 174 -0.62 3.46 -22.10
N GLU A 175 -0.07 4.67 -21.90
CA GLU A 175 0.60 5.03 -20.67
C GLU A 175 -0.32 4.75 -19.46
N ASP A 176 0.13 3.94 -18.50
CA ASP A 176 -0.62 3.68 -17.29
C ASP A 176 -0.63 4.94 -16.40
N PRO A 177 -1.80 5.56 -16.15
CA PRO A 177 -1.89 6.75 -15.31
C PRO A 177 -1.46 6.51 -13.86
N ASN A 178 -1.35 5.25 -13.44
CA ASN A 178 -0.91 4.85 -12.10
C ASN A 178 0.49 4.20 -12.09
N ALA A 179 1.29 4.33 -13.16
CA ALA A 179 2.65 3.79 -13.20
C ALA A 179 3.50 4.28 -12.01
N ASP A 180 3.41 5.57 -11.68
CA ASP A 180 4.06 6.21 -10.53
C ASP A 180 3.66 5.65 -9.15
N ARG A 181 2.56 4.88 -9.10
CA ARG A 181 2.00 4.27 -7.89
C ARG A 181 2.29 2.77 -7.80
N ARG A 182 3.12 2.23 -8.71
CA ARG A 182 3.56 0.83 -8.69
C ARG A 182 4.87 0.74 -7.92
N PHE A 183 4.89 -0.14 -6.94
CA PHE A 183 6.05 -0.37 -6.09
C PHE A 183 6.49 -1.82 -6.17
N TRP A 184 7.81 -2.02 -6.20
CA TRP A 184 8.43 -3.34 -6.26
C TRP A 184 9.35 -3.47 -5.06
N PHE A 185 9.20 -4.57 -4.31
CA PHE A 185 10.03 -4.88 -3.16
C PHE A 185 10.63 -6.26 -3.34
N GLU A 186 11.93 -6.36 -3.16
CA GLU A 186 12.62 -7.64 -3.14
C GLU A 186 12.76 -8.13 -1.69
N HIS A 187 12.45 -9.41 -1.51
CA HIS A 187 12.59 -10.09 -0.23
C HIS A 187 13.17 -11.47 -0.47
N ALA A 188 14.13 -11.86 0.35
CA ALA A 188 14.64 -13.22 0.36
C ALA A 188 13.52 -14.22 0.66
N THR A 189 13.62 -15.42 0.11
CA THR A 189 12.71 -16.52 0.40
C THR A 189 12.78 -16.85 1.89
N GLY A 190 11.63 -17.03 2.55
CA GLY A 190 11.57 -17.24 4.01
C GLY A 190 11.73 -15.98 4.88
N ALA A 191 12.05 -14.80 4.32
CA ALA A 191 12.25 -13.56 5.08
C ALA A 191 10.95 -12.84 5.51
N GLY A 192 9.79 -13.50 5.42
CA GLY A 192 8.51 -12.93 5.85
C GLY A 192 7.85 -11.99 4.82
N LYS A 193 7.83 -12.38 3.54
CA LYS A 193 7.04 -11.69 2.48
C LYS A 193 5.58 -11.47 2.88
N THR A 194 4.96 -12.49 3.46
CA THR A 194 3.59 -12.39 3.94
C THR A 194 3.45 -11.32 5.03
N VAL A 195 4.37 -11.28 6.00
CA VAL A 195 4.36 -10.28 7.08
C VAL A 195 4.51 -8.86 6.53
N ALA A 196 5.36 -8.65 5.51
CA ALA A 196 5.45 -7.37 4.81
C ALA A 196 4.11 -6.98 4.15
N ALA A 197 3.44 -7.93 3.48
CA ALA A 197 2.11 -7.70 2.90
C ALA A 197 1.06 -7.38 3.98
N LEU A 198 1.13 -8.03 5.15
CA LEU A 198 0.27 -7.74 6.29
C LEU A 198 0.54 -6.35 6.88
N GLY A 199 1.75 -5.79 6.74
CA GLY A 199 2.02 -4.40 7.08
C GLY A 199 1.17 -3.41 6.28
N PHE A 200 0.95 -3.67 4.99
CA PHE A 200 0.01 -2.88 4.17
C PHE A 200 -1.45 -3.08 4.58
N VAL A 201 -1.81 -4.30 5.00
CA VAL A 201 -3.13 -4.58 5.58
C VAL A 201 -3.31 -3.76 6.85
N GLU A 202 -2.37 -3.82 7.79
CA GLU A 202 -2.40 -3.07 9.05
C GLU A 202 -2.50 -1.57 8.80
N ALA A 203 -1.69 -1.03 7.88
CA ALA A 203 -1.74 0.38 7.51
C ALA A 203 -3.13 0.79 6.98
N SER A 204 -3.74 0.00 6.09
CA SER A 204 -4.96 0.40 5.38
C SER A 204 -6.25 0.12 6.14
N ARG A 205 -6.69 0.99 7.07
CA ARG A 205 -7.91 0.73 7.88
C ARG A 205 -9.24 0.92 7.16
N THR A 206 -9.28 1.82 6.18
CA THR A 206 -10.52 2.15 5.44
C THR A 206 -10.42 1.83 3.94
N GLY A 207 -9.20 1.84 3.39
CA GLY A 207 -8.90 1.36 2.04
C GLY A 207 -8.90 -0.18 1.94
N GLY A 208 -9.38 -0.70 0.82
CA GLY A 208 -9.33 -2.14 0.54
C GLY A 208 -7.96 -2.58 0.03
N ILE A 209 -7.58 -3.82 0.33
CA ILE A 209 -6.38 -4.48 -0.17
C ILE A 209 -6.79 -5.68 -1.01
N LEU A 210 -6.20 -5.81 -2.19
CA LEU A 210 -6.36 -6.97 -3.07
C LEU A 210 -5.01 -7.69 -3.18
N ILE A 211 -4.95 -8.94 -2.75
CA ILE A 211 -3.74 -9.77 -2.82
C ILE A 211 -3.90 -10.77 -3.96
N LEU A 212 -3.06 -10.66 -4.99
CA LEU A 212 -3.08 -11.55 -6.15
C LEU A 212 -1.95 -12.58 -6.04
N THR A 213 -2.30 -13.85 -6.16
CA THR A 213 -1.35 -14.96 -6.22
C THR A 213 -1.79 -15.97 -7.29
N HIS A 214 -0.82 -16.66 -7.88
CA HIS A 214 -1.05 -17.62 -8.96
C HIS A 214 -1.34 -19.05 -8.44
N ARG A 215 -1.09 -19.34 -7.15
CA ARG A 215 -1.28 -20.68 -6.57
C ARG A 215 -2.38 -20.69 -5.53
N ARG A 216 -3.31 -21.65 -5.64
CA ARG A 216 -4.41 -21.83 -4.66
C ARG A 216 -3.89 -22.11 -3.25
N ASN A 217 -2.84 -22.92 -3.09
CA ASN A 217 -2.24 -23.21 -1.79
C ASN A 217 -1.73 -21.92 -1.09
N LEU A 218 -1.22 -20.96 -1.86
CA LEU A 218 -0.81 -19.67 -1.31
C LEU A 218 -2.02 -18.85 -0.85
N VAL A 219 -3.16 -18.91 -1.55
CA VAL A 219 -4.41 -18.25 -1.11
C VAL A 219 -4.81 -18.77 0.27
N ASP A 220 -4.84 -20.08 0.46
CA ASP A 220 -5.21 -20.69 1.74
C ASP A 220 -4.21 -20.34 2.85
N GLN A 221 -2.91 -20.33 2.53
CA GLN A 221 -1.86 -19.88 3.44
C GLN A 221 -2.08 -18.42 3.87
N PHE A 222 -2.30 -17.50 2.93
CA PHE A 222 -2.55 -16.08 3.24
C PHE A 222 -3.81 -15.90 4.07
N HIS A 223 -4.88 -16.63 3.78
CA HIS A 223 -6.09 -16.58 4.61
C HIS A 223 -5.86 -17.12 6.01
N GLY A 224 -5.08 -18.19 6.18
CA GLY A 224 -4.66 -18.70 7.49
C GLY A 224 -3.90 -17.62 8.26
N GLU A 225 -2.85 -17.08 7.66
CA GLU A 225 -2.01 -16.03 8.23
C GLU A 225 -2.80 -14.76 8.61
N LEU A 226 -3.74 -14.31 7.77
CA LEU A 226 -4.61 -13.18 8.08
C LEU A 226 -5.52 -13.47 9.29
N ARG A 227 -6.07 -14.68 9.39
CA ARG A 227 -6.95 -15.06 10.50
C ARG A 227 -6.19 -15.16 11.82
N ASP A 228 -5.03 -15.82 11.78
CA ASP A 228 -4.22 -16.08 12.97
C ASP A 228 -3.67 -14.78 13.54
N ARG A 229 -3.33 -13.81 12.67
CA ARG A 229 -2.84 -12.48 13.07
C ARG A 229 -3.94 -11.45 13.33
N GLY A 230 -5.19 -11.87 13.46
CA GLY A 230 -6.29 -10.99 13.92
C GLY A 230 -7.05 -10.21 12.84
N TYR A 231 -6.78 -10.42 11.55
CA TYR A 231 -7.45 -9.73 10.44
C TYR A 231 -8.69 -10.45 9.90
N ARG A 232 -9.22 -11.44 10.63
CA ARG A 232 -10.36 -12.28 10.20
C ARG A 232 -11.56 -11.45 9.73
N ASP A 233 -11.92 -10.39 10.46
CA ASP A 233 -13.11 -9.58 10.19
C ASP A 233 -12.95 -8.67 8.96
N ARG A 234 -11.74 -8.60 8.40
CA ARG A 234 -11.45 -7.83 7.19
C ARG A 234 -11.49 -8.69 5.93
N ILE A 235 -11.41 -10.01 6.06
CA ILE A 235 -11.47 -10.92 4.92
C ILE A 235 -12.84 -10.80 4.25
N SER A 236 -12.84 -10.48 2.96
CA SER A 236 -14.05 -10.28 2.19
C SER A 236 -13.96 -10.95 0.83
N ALA A 237 -15.09 -11.49 0.36
CA ALA A 237 -15.21 -11.90 -1.02
C ALA A 237 -15.03 -10.68 -1.96
N PRO A 238 -14.64 -10.89 -3.23
CA PRO A 238 -14.49 -9.81 -4.19
C PRO A 238 -15.67 -8.85 -4.20
N LEU A 239 -15.37 -7.57 -3.96
CA LEU A 239 -16.36 -6.50 -4.02
C LEU A 239 -16.62 -6.11 -5.47
N LEU A 240 -17.60 -6.78 -6.06
CA LEU A 240 -18.08 -6.53 -7.42
C LEU A 240 -19.26 -5.54 -7.42
N ASP A 241 -19.55 -4.96 -8.58
CA ASP A 241 -20.75 -4.14 -8.87
C ASP A 241 -20.91 -2.89 -7.99
N GLY A 242 -19.80 -2.22 -7.69
CA GLY A 242 -19.82 -0.98 -6.90
C GLY A 242 -20.16 -1.20 -5.41
N ARG A 243 -20.12 -2.45 -4.93
CA ARG A 243 -20.18 -2.75 -3.50
C ARG A 243 -18.97 -2.13 -2.81
N ASP A 244 -19.21 -1.53 -1.65
CA ASP A 244 -18.20 -0.84 -0.86
C ASP A 244 -18.30 -1.27 0.60
N ALA A 245 -17.14 -1.57 1.19
CA ALA A 245 -16.99 -1.86 2.60
C ALA A 245 -16.05 -0.81 3.23
N ALA A 246 -16.53 -0.12 4.26
CA ALA A 246 -15.82 0.99 4.90
C ALA A 246 -14.74 0.52 5.91
N ASN A 247 -14.62 -0.78 6.15
CA ASN A 247 -13.73 -1.39 7.13
C ASN A 247 -12.44 -1.96 6.54
N GLY A 248 -12.01 -1.45 5.38
CA GLY A 248 -10.76 -1.88 4.74
C GLY A 248 -10.77 -3.36 4.37
N PRO A 249 -11.64 -3.79 3.44
CA PRO A 249 -11.77 -5.20 3.06
C PRO A 249 -10.44 -5.73 2.49
N VAL A 250 -10.11 -6.97 2.82
CA VAL A 250 -8.98 -7.71 2.25
C VAL A 250 -9.54 -8.84 1.39
N THR A 251 -9.20 -8.83 0.11
CA THR A 251 -9.64 -9.83 -0.89
C THR A 251 -8.44 -10.58 -1.45
#